data_AF-A0A8S8Z106-F1
#
_entry.id   AF-A0A8S8Z106-F1
#
_cell.length_a   1.000
_cell.length_b   1.000
_cell.length_c   1.000
_cell.angle_alpha   90.00
_cell.angle_beta   90.00
_cell.angle_gamma   90.00
#
_symmetry.space_group_name_H-M   'P 1'
#
loop_
_entity.id
_entity.type
_entity.pdbx_description
1 polymer ?
#
loop_
_entity_poly.entity_id
_entity_poly.type
_entity_poly.pdbx_seq_one_letter_code
_entity_poly.pdbx_strand_id
1 'polypeptide(L)'
;MKYPQGHWDFVKGKIEQNETNMGSTKRNKGGDGDTNIEFIDGFEESVEYDFRFKKEDIHKKVIFFLAKTDEKNIKISHEHNDYLWLEYDDALKKTTFENAKNVLSNEK
;
A
#
# COMPACT_ATOMS: atom_id res chain seq x y z
N MET A 1 -3.55 -5.77 2.49
CA MET A 1 -2.65 -6.85 2.93
C MET A 1 -2.64 -6.93 4.44
N LYS A 2 -2.47 -8.13 4.97
CA LYS A 2 -2.32 -8.37 6.41
C LYS A 2 -0.84 -8.32 6.79
N TYR A 3 -0.49 -7.39 7.67
CA TYR A 3 0.86 -7.30 8.22
C TYR A 3 1.06 -8.33 9.36
N PRO A 4 2.32 -8.73 9.65
CA PRO A 4 2.64 -9.65 10.76
C PRO A 4 2.07 -9.23 12.12
N GLN A 5 1.89 -7.93 12.31
CA GLN A 5 1.32 -7.33 13.52
C GLN A 5 -0.22 -7.43 13.60
N GLY A 6 -0.87 -8.02 12.58
CA GLY A 6 -2.32 -8.27 12.54
C GLY A 6 -3.14 -7.19 11.83
N HIS A 7 -2.53 -6.05 11.49
CA HIS A 7 -3.20 -4.94 10.82
C HIS A 7 -3.49 -5.23 9.35
N TRP A 8 -4.65 -4.76 8.89
CA TRP A 8 -5.00 -4.74 7.47
C TRP A 8 -4.85 -3.32 6.94
N ASP A 9 -4.04 -3.18 5.89
CA ASP A 9 -3.76 -1.89 5.26
C ASP A 9 -3.36 -2.11 3.79
N PHE A 10 -3.23 -1.04 3.01
CA PHE A 10 -2.76 -1.14 1.62
C PHE A 10 -1.31 -1.61 1.54
N VAL A 11 -0.95 -2.07 0.34
CA VAL A 11 0.42 -2.42 0.01
C VAL A 11 1.26 -1.16 0.05
N LYS A 12 2.29 -1.14 0.90
CA LYS A 12 3.25 -0.05 1.01
C LYS A 12 4.61 -0.63 1.32
N GLY A 13 5.65 -0.03 0.79
CA GLY A 13 7.02 -0.39 1.11
C GLY A 13 7.95 0.80 1.06
N LYS A 14 9.20 0.55 1.44
CA LYS A 14 10.22 1.59 1.48
C LYS A 14 10.74 1.82 0.06
N ILE A 15 10.85 3.09 -0.32
CA ILE A 15 11.54 3.51 -1.54
C ILE A 15 13.03 3.23 -1.36
N GLU A 16 13.60 2.46 -2.27
CA GLU A 16 15.04 2.19 -2.30
C GLU A 16 15.82 3.28 -3.02
N GLN A 17 17.14 3.32 -2.82
CA GLN A 17 17.98 4.37 -3.39
C GLN A 17 17.96 4.27 -4.93
N ASN A 18 17.62 5.37 -5.59
CA ASN A 18 17.41 5.49 -7.05
C ASN A 18 16.10 4.88 -7.59
N GLU A 19 15.11 4.62 -6.74
CA GLU A 19 13.78 4.12 -7.15
C GLU A 19 12.75 5.27 -7.22
N THR A 20 11.83 5.23 -8.20
CA THR A 20 10.67 6.13 -8.25
C THR A 20 9.56 5.64 -7.32
N ASN A 21 8.67 6.51 -6.86
CA ASN A 21 7.53 6.14 -6.00
C ASN A 21 6.67 5.02 -6.62
N MET A 22 6.39 5.12 -7.93
CA MET A 22 5.64 4.11 -8.68
C MET A 22 6.45 2.82 -8.86
N GLY A 23 7.76 2.92 -9.12
CA GLY A 23 8.65 1.76 -9.20
C GLY A 23 8.66 0.95 -7.91
N SER A 24 8.76 1.65 -6.78
CA SER A 24 8.68 1.04 -5.44
C SER A 24 7.35 0.34 -5.20
N THR A 25 6.24 0.95 -5.64
CA THR A 25 4.90 0.37 -5.50
C THR A 25 4.78 -0.93 -6.31
N LYS A 26 5.28 -0.97 -7.55
CA LYS A 26 5.29 -2.20 -8.38
C LYS A 26 6.09 -3.32 -7.71
N ARG A 27 7.31 -3.03 -7.27
CA ARG A 27 8.17 -4.02 -6.59
C ARG A 27 7.55 -4.57 -5.31
N ASN A 28 6.93 -3.72 -4.50
CA ASN A 28 6.30 -4.17 -3.25
C ASN A 28 5.02 -4.99 -3.46
N LYS A 29 4.36 -4.84 -4.61
CA LYS A 29 3.15 -5.60 -4.97
C LYS A 29 3.46 -6.97 -5.61
N GLY A 30 4.55 -7.10 -6.37
CA GLY A 30 4.87 -8.30 -7.16
C GLY A 30 6.25 -8.94 -6.94
N GLY A 31 7.14 -8.31 -6.18
CA GLY A 31 8.57 -8.63 -6.18
C GLY A 31 9.22 -8.26 -7.54
N ASP A 32 10.27 -8.99 -7.93
CA ASP A 32 10.94 -8.85 -9.25
C ASP A 32 10.11 -9.40 -10.44
N GLY A 33 8.82 -9.68 -10.22
CA GLY A 33 7.92 -10.27 -11.20
C GLY A 33 7.19 -9.22 -12.05
N ASP A 34 6.95 -9.60 -13.31
CA ASP A 34 6.21 -8.82 -14.30
C ASP A 34 4.72 -8.77 -13.92
N THR A 35 4.36 -7.85 -13.03
CA THR A 35 2.99 -7.67 -12.57
C THR A 35 2.25 -6.76 -13.56
N ASN A 36 1.11 -7.25 -14.07
CA ASN A 36 0.30 -6.49 -15.03
C ASN A 36 -0.54 -5.43 -14.29
N ILE A 37 0.14 -4.40 -13.78
CA ILE A 37 -0.47 -3.30 -13.03
C ILE A 37 -0.43 -2.04 -13.89
N GLU A 38 -1.62 -1.50 -14.15
CA GLU A 38 -1.80 -0.20 -14.78
C GLU A 38 -2.11 0.82 -13.68
N PHE A 39 -1.25 1.81 -13.51
CA PHE A 39 -1.55 2.95 -12.66
C PHE A 39 -2.59 3.84 -13.34
N ILE A 40 -3.53 4.32 -12.56
CA ILE A 40 -4.55 5.27 -13.01
C ILE A 40 -4.04 6.67 -12.70
N ASP A 41 -3.83 7.46 -13.75
CA ASP A 41 -3.42 8.85 -13.61
C ASP A 41 -4.51 9.68 -12.91
N GLY A 42 -4.09 10.70 -12.16
CA GLY A 42 -5.00 11.64 -11.50
C GLY A 42 -5.36 11.30 -10.06
N PHE A 43 -4.90 10.15 -9.53
CA PHE A 43 -5.01 9.82 -8.11
C PHE A 43 -3.62 9.65 -7.47
N GLU A 44 -3.25 10.64 -6.67
CA GLU A 44 -2.10 10.60 -5.78
C GLU A 44 -2.52 11.19 -4.44
N GLU A 45 -2.49 10.37 -3.39
CA GLU A 45 -2.83 10.78 -2.03
C GLU A 45 -1.66 10.50 -1.11
N SER A 46 -1.44 11.36 -0.12
CA SER A 46 -0.33 11.17 0.82
C SER A 46 -0.77 11.26 2.26
N VAL A 47 -0.15 10.42 3.08
CA VAL A 47 -0.40 10.34 4.51
C VAL A 47 0.95 10.47 5.21
N GLU A 48 0.99 11.39 6.17
CA GLU A 48 2.16 11.63 7.00
C GLU A 48 1.82 11.29 8.46
N TYR A 49 2.75 10.63 9.15
CA TYR A 49 2.65 10.34 10.57
C TYR A 49 4.03 10.16 11.19
N ASP A 50 4.12 10.53 12.47
CA ASP A 50 5.30 10.29 13.28
C ASP A 50 5.12 9.02 14.11
N PHE A 51 6.17 8.24 14.23
CA PHE A 51 6.19 7.07 15.11
C PHE A 51 7.57 6.87 15.72
N ARG A 52 7.62 6.20 16.86
CA ARG A 52 8.87 5.90 17.56
C ARG A 52 9.30 4.46 17.28
N PHE A 53 10.52 4.29 16.79
CA PHE A 53 11.12 2.97 16.57
C PHE A 53 12.55 2.95 17.11
N LYS A 54 12.89 1.92 17.90
CA LYS A 54 14.21 1.79 18.55
C LYS A 54 14.67 3.07 19.29
N LYS A 55 13.73 3.80 19.90
CA LYS A 55 13.92 5.07 20.62
C LYS A 55 14.22 6.29 19.74
N GLU A 56 14.13 6.16 18.42
CA GLU A 56 14.21 7.28 17.49
C GLU A 56 12.81 7.70 17.07
N ASP A 57 12.58 9.02 17.03
CA ASP A 57 11.37 9.60 16.45
C ASP A 57 11.56 9.66 14.93
N ILE A 58 10.68 8.96 14.21
CA ILE A 58 10.74 8.82 12.76
C ILE A 58 9.51 9.50 12.17
N HIS A 59 9.76 10.51 11.35
CA HIS A 59 8.74 11.08 10.47
C HIS A 59 8.60 10.24 9.21
N LYS A 60 7.38 9.82 8.88
CA LYS A 60 7.11 8.98 7.71
C LYS A 60 6.03 9.57 6.83
N LYS A 61 6.37 9.73 5.55
CA LYS A 61 5.44 10.02 4.47
C LYS A 61 5.18 8.76 3.65
N VAL A 62 3.91 8.48 3.39
CA VAL A 62 3.45 7.41 2.51
C VAL A 62 2.64 8.04 1.39
N ILE A 63 2.97 7.70 0.14
CA ILE A 63 2.26 8.16 -1.04
C ILE A 63 1.53 6.96 -1.63
N PHE A 64 0.23 7.13 -1.88
CA PHE A 64 -0.67 6.13 -2.43
C PHE A 64 -1.00 6.51 -3.86
N PHE A 65 -1.04 5.48 -4.71
CA PHE A 65 -1.43 5.57 -6.11
C PHE A 65 -2.59 4.61 -6.36
N LEU A 66 -3.50 4.99 -7.25
CA LEU A 66 -4.53 4.08 -7.73
C LEU A 66 -3.96 3.22 -8.84
N ALA A 67 -4.23 1.93 -8.77
CA ALA A 67 -3.80 0.98 -9.79
C ALA A 67 -4.84 -0.12 -9.99
N LYS A 68 -4.97 -0.59 -11.23
CA LYS A 68 -5.83 -1.71 -11.61
C LYS A 68 -4.99 -2.84 -12.19
N THR A 69 -5.50 -4.06 -12.09
CA THR A 69 -4.89 -5.25 -12.67
C THR A 69 -5.96 -6.29 -12.94
N ASP A 70 -5.79 -7.05 -14.02
CA ASP A 70 -6.61 -8.24 -14.31
C ASP A 70 -6.06 -9.51 -13.61
N GLU A 71 -4.91 -9.40 -12.93
CA GLU A 71 -4.26 -10.50 -12.25
C GLU A 71 -4.89 -10.76 -10.87
N LYS A 72 -5.52 -11.92 -10.73
CA LYS A 72 -6.17 -12.32 -9.47
C LYS A 72 -5.19 -12.87 -8.43
N ASN A 73 -4.11 -13.51 -8.89
CA ASN A 73 -3.12 -14.15 -8.02
C ASN A 73 -2.02 -13.15 -7.68
N ILE A 74 -2.04 -12.65 -6.45
CA ILE A 74 -0.99 -11.73 -5.98
C ILE A 74 0.10 -12.50 -5.26
N LYS A 75 1.35 -12.33 -5.70
CA LYS A 75 2.52 -12.80 -4.96
C LYS A 75 2.85 -11.79 -3.86
N ILE A 76 2.63 -12.18 -2.61
CA ILE A 76 3.01 -11.34 -1.46
C ILE A 76 4.43 -11.67 -0.99
N SER A 77 5.18 -10.63 -0.59
CA SER A 77 6.52 -10.79 0.00
C SER A 77 6.43 -11.34 1.43
N HIS A 78 7.58 -11.71 2.02
CA HIS A 78 7.70 -12.13 3.42
C HIS A 78 7.27 -11.04 4.43
N GLU A 79 7.05 -9.81 3.99
CA GLU A 79 6.58 -8.71 4.84
C GLU A 79 5.07 -8.77 5.11
N HIS A 80 4.35 -9.66 4.42
CA HIS A 80 2.90 -9.77 4.48
C HIS A 80 2.47 -11.21 4.70
N ASN A 81 1.45 -11.41 5.54
CA ASN A 81 0.91 -12.72 5.85
C ASN A 81 -0.25 -13.12 4.92
N ASP A 82 -0.95 -12.15 4.33
CA ASP A 82 -2.17 -12.41 3.56
C ASP A 82 -2.59 -11.22 2.66
N TYR A 83 -3.42 -11.48 1.66
CA TYR A 83 -4.08 -10.47 0.82
C TYR A 83 -5.54 -10.83 0.54
N LEU A 84 -6.37 -9.82 0.28
CA LEU A 84 -7.78 -9.98 -0.08
C LEU A 84 -8.12 -9.02 -1.20
N TRP A 85 -8.99 -9.48 -2.11
CA TRP A 85 -9.77 -8.63 -3.00
C TRP A 85 -11.12 -8.39 -2.33
N LEU A 86 -11.48 -7.13 -2.14
CA LEU A 86 -12.70 -6.72 -1.44
C LEU A 86 -13.41 -5.65 -2.26
N GLU A 87 -14.74 -5.64 -2.17
CA GLU A 87 -15.56 -4.51 -2.60
C GLU A 87 -15.23 -3.27 -1.75
N TYR A 88 -15.51 -2.08 -2.28
CA TYR A 88 -15.14 -0.79 -1.68
C TYR A 88 -15.56 -0.66 -0.20
N ASP A 89 -16.83 -0.94 0.11
CA ASP A 89 -17.35 -0.82 1.48
C ASP A 89 -16.68 -1.80 2.45
N ASP A 90 -16.33 -3.00 1.97
CA ASP A 90 -15.67 -4.01 2.79
C ASP A 90 -14.19 -3.69 2.98
N ALA A 91 -13.54 -3.11 1.97
CA ALA A 91 -12.18 -2.58 2.09
C ALA A 91 -12.12 -1.45 3.14
N LEU A 92 -13.10 -0.53 3.15
CA LEU A 92 -13.21 0.51 4.18
C LEU A 92 -13.36 -0.07 5.59
N LYS A 93 -14.23 -1.07 5.77
CA LYS A 93 -14.45 -1.72 7.08
C LYS A 93 -13.23 -2.50 7.56
N LYS A 94 -12.49 -3.13 6.64
CA LYS A 94 -11.34 -3.98 6.97
C LYS A 94 -10.09 -3.16 7.28
N THR A 95 -9.93 -2.00 6.65
CA THR A 95 -8.75 -1.14 6.79
C THR A 95 -8.64 -0.61 8.21
N THR A 96 -7.49 -0.85 8.84
CA THR A 96 -7.31 -0.62 10.29
C THR A 96 -7.07 0.84 10.63
N PHE A 97 -6.34 1.57 9.79
CA PHE A 97 -5.94 2.95 10.08
C PHE A 97 -6.88 3.96 9.42
N GLU A 98 -7.28 4.98 10.17
CA GLU A 98 -8.23 5.99 9.71
C GLU A 98 -7.69 6.82 8.55
N ASN A 99 -6.39 7.13 8.57
CA ASN A 99 -5.72 7.80 7.47
C ASN A 99 -5.78 6.99 6.16
N ALA A 100 -5.67 5.67 6.22
CA ALA A 100 -5.82 4.80 5.06
C ALA A 100 -7.29 4.74 4.59
N LYS A 101 -8.27 4.77 5.49
CA LYS A 101 -9.68 4.91 5.09
C LYS A 101 -9.97 6.23 4.39
N ASN A 102 -9.34 7.32 4.83
CA ASN A 102 -9.49 8.63 4.18
C ASN A 102 -8.96 8.60 2.75
N VAL A 103 -7.86 7.88 2.48
CA VAL A 103 -7.36 7.67 1.12
C VAL A 103 -8.42 7.01 0.23
N LEU A 104 -9.09 5.94 0.71
CA LEU A 104 -10.20 5.32 -0.04
C LEU A 104 -11.40 6.25 -0.23
N SER A 105 -11.66 7.13 0.73
CA SER A 105 -12.81 8.03 0.70
C SER A 105 -12.59 9.24 -0.21
N ASN A 106 -11.34 9.51 -0.60
CA ASN A 106 -10.97 10.61 -1.48
C ASN A 106 -10.93 10.25 -2.97
N GLU A 107 -11.21 8.99 -3.34
CA GLU A 107 -11.40 8.59 -4.73
C GLU A 107 -12.59 9.38 -5.31
N LYS A 108 -12.32 10.38 -6.17
CA LYS A 108 -13.31 11.20 -6.87
C LYS A 108 -13.41 10.83 -8.34
#